data_AF-A0A3P6QHQ9-F1
#
_entry.id   AF-A0A3P6QHQ9-F1
#
_cell.length_a   1.000
_cell.length_b   1.000
_cell.length_c   1.000
_cell.angle_alpha   90.00
_cell.angle_beta   90.00
_cell.angle_gamma   90.00
#
_symmetry.space_group_name_H-M   'P 1'
#
loop_
_entity.id
_entity.type
_entity.pdbx_description
1 polymer ?
#
loop_
_entity_poly.entity_id
_entity_poly.type
_entity_poly.pdbx_seq_one_letter_code
_entity_poly.pdbx_strand_id
1 'polypeptide(L)' 'MMKAIGIGKHSREEVINIGSEDLKAISIYLGSKHYFTGFKPTRVSSVRKRPTQLSK' A
#
# COMPACT_ATOMS: atom_id res chain seq x y z
N MET A 1 -22.53 -12.66 -8.83
CA MET A 1 -22.22 -11.55 -9.74
C MET A 1 -21.29 -10.59 -8.99
N MET A 2 -19.99 -10.55 -9.31
CA MET A 2 -19.03 -9.67 -8.64
C MET A 2 -19.07 -8.29 -9.31
N LYS A 3 -19.51 -7.28 -8.57
CA LYS A 3 -19.60 -5.90 -9.06
C LYS A 3 -18.21 -5.28 -8.96
N ALA A 4 -17.50 -5.18 -10.08
CA ALA A 4 -16.24 -4.45 -10.16
C ALA A 4 -16.54 -2.96 -9.91
N ILE A 5 -16.16 -2.46 -8.72
CA ILE A 5 -16.29 -1.04 -8.38
C ILE A 5 -15.10 -0.32 -9.02
N GLY A 6 -15.40 0.47 -10.07
CA GLY A 6 -14.38 1.25 -10.76
C GLY A 6 -13.73 2.26 -9.82
N ILE A 7 -12.41 2.42 -9.95
CA ILE A 7 -11.61 3.42 -9.23
C ILE A 7 -12.25 4.81 -9.49
N GLY A 8 -12.76 5.45 -8.44
CA GLY A 8 -13.36 6.79 -8.50
C GLY A 8 -14.86 6.90 -8.15
N LYS A 9 -15.54 5.81 -7.76
CA LYS A 9 -16.97 5.83 -7.36
C LYS A 9 -17.23 5.76 -5.85
N HIS A 10 -16.19 5.86 -5.04
CA HIS A 10 -16.31 5.76 -3.58
C HIS A 10 -16.56 7.14 -2.96
N SER A 11 -17.49 7.21 -2.01
CA SER A 11 -17.62 8.39 -1.14
C SER A 11 -16.34 8.58 -0.32
N ARG A 12 -16.14 9.78 0.24
CA ARG A 12 -14.98 10.06 1.10
C ARG A 12 -14.90 9.07 2.26
N GLU A 13 -16.04 8.73 2.84
CA GLU A 13 -16.18 7.81 3.96
C GLU A 13 -15.82 6.38 3.54
N GLU A 14 -16.25 5.95 2.35
CA GLU A 14 -15.86 4.65 1.79
C GLU A 14 -14.37 4.57 1.53
N VAL A 15 -13.75 5.63 0.99
CA VAL A 15 -12.29 5.68 0.80
C VAL A 15 -11.55 5.58 2.13
N ILE A 16 -12.02 6.28 3.16
CA ILE A 16 -11.43 6.22 4.51
C ILE A 16 -11.57 4.81 5.09
N ASN A 17 -12.73 4.18 4.95
CA ASN A 17 -12.97 2.84 5.44
C ASN A 17 -12.09 1.81 4.73
N ILE A 18 -12.04 1.82 3.39
CA ILE A 18 -11.17 0.93 2.60
C ILE A 18 -9.71 1.10 3.03
N GLY A 19 -9.23 2.35 3.13
CA GLY A 19 -7.87 2.63 3.58
C GLY A 19 -7.61 2.15 5.01
N SER A 20 -8.59 2.28 5.91
CA SER A 20 -8.46 1.80 7.30
C SER A 20 -8.38 0.28 7.38
N GLU A 21 -9.20 -0.43 6.61
CA GLU A 21 -9.20 -1.89 6.53
C GLU A 21 -7.89 -2.41 5.92
N ASP A 22 -7.42 -1.79 4.85
CA ASP A 22 -6.15 -2.13 4.20
C ASP A 22 -4.97 -1.92 5.16
N LEU A 23 -4.93 -0.81 5.89
CA LEU A 23 -3.86 -0.55 6.88
C LEU A 23 -3.86 -1.58 8.00
N LYS A 24 -5.04 -2.01 8.48
CA LYS A 24 -5.15 -3.09 9.47
C LYS A 24 -4.65 -4.41 8.90
N ALA A 25 -5.06 -4.76 7.68
CA ALA A 25 -4.62 -5.99 7.01
C ALA A 25 -3.10 -6.00 6.79
N ILE A 26 -2.53 -4.89 6.34
CA ILE A 26 -1.09 -4.68 6.18
C ILE A 26 -0.38 -4.84 7.53
N SER A 27 -0.91 -4.24 8.60
CA SER A 27 -0.33 -4.35 9.94
C SER A 27 -0.30 -5.80 10.44
N ILE A 28 -1.40 -6.54 10.26
CA ILE A 28 -1.48 -7.98 10.62
C ILE A 28 -0.49 -8.80 9.78
N TYR A 29 -0.42 -8.54 8.48
CA TYR A 29 0.45 -9.25 7.55
C TYR A 29 1.95 -9.02 7.84
N LEU A 30 2.33 -7.79 8.20
CA LEU A 30 3.68 -7.47 8.66
C LEU A 30 3.96 -8.15 10.00
N GLY A 31 3.08 -8.03 10.99
CA GLY A 31 3.31 -8.61 12.32
C GLY A 31 4.69 -8.20 12.87
N SER A 32 5.59 -9.17 13.04
CA SER A 32 7.00 -8.96 13.45
C SER A 32 8.01 -8.93 12.28
N LYS A 33 7.56 -9.04 11.03
CA LYS A 33 8.42 -9.04 9.85
C LYS A 33 9.00 -7.65 9.61
N HIS A 34 10.31 -7.57 9.39
CA HIS A 34 10.99 -6.32 9.05
C HIS A 34 10.62 -5.78 7.65
N TYR A 35 10.17 -6.65 6.72
CA TYR A 35 9.70 -6.28 5.38
C TYR A 35 8.50 -7.15 4.95
N PHE A 36 7.70 -6.65 4.00
CA PHE A 36 6.53 -7.35 3.46
C PHE A 36 6.78 -8.79 2.99
N THR A 37 8.00 -9.13 2.57
CA THR A 37 8.33 -10.48 2.08
C THR A 37 9.51 -11.12 2.82
N GLY A 38 9.81 -10.70 4.07
CA GLY A 38 10.85 -11.32 4.90
C GLY A 38 11.92 -10.34 5.40
N PHE A 39 13.19 -10.76 5.37
CA PHE A 39 14.34 -10.00 5.93
C PHE A 39 15.06 -9.09 4.94
N LYS A 40 14.72 -9.15 3.65
CA LYS A 40 15.31 -8.28 2.62
C LYS A 40 14.21 -7.42 1.99
N PRO A 41 14.44 -6.11 1.81
CA PRO A 41 13.49 -5.27 1.09
C PRO A 41 13.38 -5.75 -0.37
N THR A 42 12.16 -6.02 -0.81
CA THR A 42 11.84 -6.27 -2.22
C THR A 42 11.28 -5.01 -2.85
N ARG A 43 11.02 -5.03 -4.18
CA ARG A 43 10.43 -3.89 -4.89
C ARG A 43 9.09 -3.45 -4.30
N VAL A 44 8.33 -4.37 -3.69
CA VAL A 44 7.07 -4.09 -2.97
C VAL A 44 7.31 -3.25 -1.72
N SER A 45 8.41 -3.49 -1.00
CA SER A 45 8.83 -2.68 0.16
C SER A 45 9.49 -1.35 -0.22
N SER A 46 9.74 -1.11 -1.51
CA SER A 46 10.46 0.07 -1.99
C SER A 46 9.50 1.07 -2.60
N VAL A 47 9.26 2.18 -1.89
CA VAL A 47 8.62 3.36 -2.49
C VAL A 47 9.61 4.00 -3.46
N ARG A 48 9.22 4.07 -4.74
CA ARG A 48 10.02 4.66 -5.82
C ARG A 48 10.39 6.09 -5.43
N LYS A 49 11.64 6.33 -5.05
CA LYS A 49 12.13 7.69 -4.85
C LYS A 49 12.12 8.40 -6.21
N ARG A 50 11.56 9.61 -6.25
CA ARG A 50 11.73 10.49 -7.41
C ARG A 50 13.24 10.64 -7.65
N PRO A 51 13.73 10.51 -8.89
CA PRO A 51 15.13 10.81 -9.16
C PRO A 51 15.35 12.28 -8.82
N THR A 52 15.98 12.54 -7.68
CA THR A 52 16.61 13.83 -7.42
C THR A 52 17.66 13.99 -8.51
N GLN A 53 17.55 15.06 -9.28
CA GLN A 53 18.53 15.45 -10.29
C GLN A 53 19.92 15.29 -9.69
N LEU A 54 20.67 14.31 -10.20
CA LEU A 54 22.08 14.15 -9.88
C LEU A 54 22.78 15.30 -10.59
N SER A 55 22.96 16.41 -9.89
CA SER A 55 23.83 17.50 -10.31
C SER A 55 25.22 16.91 -10.53
N LYS A 56 25.64 16.83 -11.79
CA LYS A 56 27.05 16.75 -12.17
C LYS A 56 27.67 18.13 -12.02
#